data_AF-A0A2T4DD67-F1
#
_entry.id   AF-A0A2T4DD67-F1
#
_cell.length_a   1.000
_cell.length_b   1.000
_cell.length_c   1.000
_cell.angle_alpha   90.00
_cell.angle_beta   90.00
_cell.angle_gamma   90.00
#
_symmetry.space_group_name_H-M   'P 1'
#
loop_
_entity.id
_entity.type
_entity.pdbx_description
1 polymer ?
#
loop_
_entity_poly.entity_id
_entity_poly.type
_entity_poly.pdbx_seq_one_letter_code
_entity_poly.pdbx_strand_id
1 'polypeptide(L)'
;MKTLLALIITSMILFYSCKNGEESLLIAKKGEVSFSFALNESNENGRVISSIPTGSIIQLSIKTLEGTEVLSRKQVGILSLNGVYASEPFELVEGSYVLTEFLILNSEGEVLYATPVSGSPKEELVSISLPYSFSVTPDH
;
A
#
# COMPACT_ATOMS: atom_id res chain seq x y z
N MET A 1 -61.22 11.25 -20.33
CA MET A 1 -60.92 11.49 -18.89
C MET A 1 -60.78 10.23 -18.04
N LYS A 2 -61.30 9.05 -18.44
CA LYS A 2 -61.11 7.81 -17.65
C LYS A 2 -59.74 7.14 -17.83
N THR A 3 -59.10 7.32 -18.99
CA THR A 3 -57.77 6.79 -19.28
C THR A 3 -56.62 7.60 -18.67
N LEU A 4 -56.84 8.88 -18.35
CA LEU A 4 -55.84 9.74 -17.72
C LEU A 4 -55.70 9.44 -16.21
N LEU A 5 -56.79 9.01 -15.56
CA LEU A 5 -56.78 8.63 -14.14
C LEU A 5 -56.05 7.30 -13.90
N ALA A 6 -56.04 6.41 -14.89
CA ALA A 6 -55.40 5.10 -14.79
C ALA A 6 -53.86 5.19 -14.80
N LEU A 7 -53.28 6.19 -15.49
CA LEU A 7 -51.83 6.35 -15.63
C LEU A 7 -51.17 6.85 -14.33
N ILE A 8 -51.93 7.60 -13.50
CA ILE A 8 -51.42 8.17 -12.24
C ILE A 8 -51.32 7.09 -11.15
N ILE A 9 -52.21 6.09 -11.18
CA ILE A 9 -52.25 5.01 -10.16
C ILE A 9 -51.12 3.98 -10.39
N THR A 10 -50.66 3.79 -11.63
CA THR A 10 -49.56 2.85 -11.93
C THR A 10 -48.17 3.38 -11.56
N SER A 11 -48.00 4.70 -11.47
CA SER A 11 -46.72 5.33 -11.12
C SER A 11 -46.38 5.30 -9.63
N MET A 12 -47.36 5.03 -8.75
CA MET A 12 -47.20 5.15 -7.30
C MET A 12 -46.73 3.85 -6.62
N ILE A 13 -46.73 2.73 -7.34
CA ILE A 13 -46.38 1.40 -6.81
C ILE A 13 -44.87 1.09 -6.97
N LEU A 14 -44.14 1.89 -7.76
CA LEU A 14 -42.71 1.65 -8.03
C LEU A 14 -41.74 2.24 -6.98
N PHE A 15 -42.24 2.92 -5.93
CA PHE A 15 -41.39 3.53 -4.89
C PHE A 15 -41.40 2.80 -3.53
N TYR A 16 -42.04 1.62 -3.42
CA TYR A 16 -42.20 0.90 -2.16
C TYR A 16 -41.20 -0.26 -1.94
N SER A 17 -40.00 -0.16 -2.50
CA SER A 17 -38.93 -1.13 -2.22
C SER A 17 -37.62 -0.46 -1.82
N CYS A 18 -37.66 0.45 -0.85
CA CYS A 18 -36.53 0.59 0.08
C CYS A 18 -36.69 -0.50 1.15
N LYS A 19 -36.18 -1.69 0.84
CA LYS A 19 -35.87 -2.67 1.87
C LYS A 19 -34.66 -2.12 2.60
N ASN A 20 -34.87 -1.60 3.81
CA ASN A 20 -33.79 -1.34 4.75
C ASN A 20 -33.23 -2.70 5.17
N GLY A 21 -32.45 -3.30 4.27
CA GLY A 21 -31.52 -4.33 4.63
C GLY A 21 -30.54 -3.66 5.57
N GLU A 22 -30.64 -3.99 6.85
CA GLU A 22 -29.50 -4.01 7.75
C GLU A 22 -28.45 -4.93 7.12
N GLU A 23 -27.74 -4.42 6.11
CA GLU A 23 -26.41 -4.91 5.82
C GLU A 23 -25.64 -4.65 7.10
N SER A 24 -25.38 -5.71 7.85
CA SER A 24 -24.30 -5.74 8.81
C SER A 24 -23.05 -5.38 8.01
N LEU A 25 -22.77 -4.09 7.92
CA LEU A 25 -21.59 -3.56 7.28
C LEU A 25 -20.45 -4.18 8.08
N LEU A 26 -19.84 -5.22 7.51
CA LEU A 26 -18.52 -5.67 7.91
C LEU A 26 -17.63 -4.46 7.63
N ILE A 27 -17.54 -3.55 8.60
CA ILE A 27 -16.63 -2.41 8.53
C ILE A 27 -15.26 -3.07 8.45
N ALA A 28 -14.70 -3.05 7.25
CA ALA A 28 -13.38 -3.55 6.97
C ALA A 28 -12.43 -2.82 7.91
N LYS A 29 -11.98 -3.53 8.94
CA LYS A 29 -11.12 -2.95 9.95
C LYS A 29 -9.79 -2.61 9.30
N LYS A 30 -9.19 -1.50 9.71
CA LYS A 30 -7.91 -1.04 9.17
C LYS A 30 -6.85 -1.10 10.26
N GLY A 31 -5.61 -1.28 9.84
CA GLY A 31 -4.43 -1.15 10.67
C GLY A 31 -3.38 -0.27 10.03
N GLU A 32 -2.51 0.29 10.85
CA GLU A 32 -1.36 1.07 10.42
C GLU A 32 -0.19 0.18 9.98
N VAL A 33 0.43 0.52 8.84
CA VAL A 33 1.59 -0.18 8.28
C VAL A 33 2.73 0.79 8.06
N SER A 34 3.94 0.37 8.45
CA SER A 34 5.20 1.03 8.11
C SER A 34 6.28 0.00 7.78
N PHE A 35 7.21 0.37 6.89
CA PHE A 35 8.33 -0.47 6.52
C PHE A 35 9.65 0.17 6.95
N SER A 36 10.37 -0.50 7.86
CA SER A 36 11.69 -0.08 8.32
C SER A 36 12.79 -0.71 7.48
N PHE A 37 13.86 0.05 7.25
CA PHE A 37 15.01 -0.40 6.49
C PHE A 37 16.30 0.29 6.95
N ALA A 38 17.43 -0.34 6.65
CA ALA A 38 18.77 0.17 6.93
C ALA A 38 19.60 0.11 5.64
N LEU A 39 20.52 1.08 5.49
CA LEU A 39 21.48 1.07 4.41
C LEU A 39 22.68 0.21 4.85
N ASN A 40 22.99 -0.84 4.08
CA ASN A 40 24.22 -1.59 4.30
C ASN A 40 25.41 -0.74 3.83
N GLU A 41 26.32 -0.40 4.75
CA GLU A 41 27.56 0.29 4.42
C GLU A 41 28.55 -0.70 3.76
N SER A 42 28.61 -0.74 2.43
CA SER A 42 29.63 -1.53 1.73
C SER A 42 30.95 -0.77 1.63
N ASN A 43 31.92 -1.19 2.44
CA ASN A 43 33.32 -0.73 2.45
C ASN A 43 34.15 -1.40 1.35
N GLU A 44 34.04 -0.96 0.09
CA GLU A 44 35.07 -1.33 -0.90
C GLU A 44 35.65 -0.17 -1.73
N ASN A 45 35.07 1.04 -1.75
CA ASN A 45 35.65 2.16 -2.53
C ASN A 45 35.45 3.57 -1.94
N GLY A 46 35.29 3.71 -0.62
CA GLY A 46 35.41 5.00 0.08
C GLY A 46 34.34 6.06 -0.22
N ARG A 47 33.35 5.80 -1.09
CA ARG A 47 32.18 6.67 -1.24
C ARG A 47 31.02 6.13 -0.42
N VAL A 48 31.02 6.52 0.86
CA VAL A 48 29.90 6.27 1.76
C VAL A 48 28.76 7.20 1.35
N ILE A 49 27.70 6.68 0.74
CA ILE A 49 26.40 7.36 0.81
C ILE A 49 25.83 6.93 2.16
N SER A 50 26.24 7.64 3.21
CA SER A 50 25.88 7.34 4.61
C SER A 50 24.46 7.78 4.96
N SER A 51 23.77 8.44 4.04
CA SER A 51 22.43 8.94 4.27
C SER A 51 21.59 9.02 3.00
N ILE A 52 20.27 8.92 3.19
CA ILE A 52 19.30 9.18 2.14
C ILE A 52 19.20 10.69 1.94
N PRO A 53 19.29 11.21 0.71
CA PRO A 53 19.13 12.63 0.42
C PRO A 53 17.79 13.17 0.93
N THR A 54 17.78 14.38 1.48
CA THR A 54 16.54 15.06 1.90
C THR A 54 15.56 15.17 0.73
N GLY A 55 14.29 14.90 0.99
CA GLY A 55 13.24 14.91 -0.04
C GLY A 55 13.12 13.62 -0.84
N SER A 56 13.91 12.58 -0.51
CA SER A 56 13.69 11.25 -1.07
C SER A 56 12.38 10.63 -0.54
N ILE A 57 11.80 9.75 -1.35
CA ILE A 57 10.54 9.08 -1.07
C ILE A 57 10.66 7.57 -1.31
N ILE A 58 9.78 6.79 -0.70
CA ILE A 58 9.62 5.36 -1.04
C ILE A 58 8.50 5.25 -2.06
N GLN A 59 8.75 4.52 -3.14
CA GLN A 59 7.71 4.01 -4.02
C GLN A 59 7.52 2.51 -3.78
N LEU A 60 6.28 2.08 -3.55
CA LEU A 60 5.97 0.70 -3.27
C LEU A 60 4.73 0.19 -4.00
N SER A 61 4.67 -1.12 -4.21
CA SER A 61 3.50 -1.82 -4.77
C SER A 61 3.15 -3.03 -3.93
N ILE A 62 1.86 -3.20 -3.61
CA ILE A 62 1.35 -4.24 -2.71
C ILE A 62 0.23 -5.00 -3.41
N LYS A 63 0.26 -6.33 -3.27
CA LYS A 63 -0.76 -7.26 -3.75
C LYS A 63 -1.36 -8.07 -2.61
N THR A 64 -2.55 -8.62 -2.80
CA THR A 64 -3.05 -9.70 -1.94
C THR A 64 -2.27 -11.00 -2.20
N LEU A 65 -2.45 -12.02 -1.36
CA LEU A 65 -1.84 -13.34 -1.58
C LEU A 65 -2.28 -13.99 -2.90
N GLU A 66 -3.48 -13.66 -3.37
CA GLU A 66 -4.05 -14.12 -4.64
C GLU A 66 -3.49 -13.35 -5.85
N GLY A 67 -2.61 -12.37 -5.61
CA GLY A 67 -1.97 -11.57 -6.66
C GLY A 67 -2.80 -10.39 -7.15
N THR A 68 -3.91 -10.06 -6.49
CA THR A 68 -4.71 -8.86 -6.81
C THR A 68 -3.96 -7.61 -6.37
N GLU A 69 -3.81 -6.63 -7.24
CA GLU A 69 -3.14 -5.37 -6.90
C GLU A 69 -3.99 -4.53 -5.95
N VAL A 70 -3.40 -4.17 -4.80
CA VAL A 70 -4.03 -3.36 -3.74
C VAL A 70 -3.51 -1.93 -3.81
N LEU A 71 -2.19 -1.79 -3.97
CA LEU A 71 -1.52 -0.51 -4.18
C LEU A 71 -0.53 -0.68 -5.32
N SER A 72 -0.57 0.25 -6.28
CA SER A 72 0.37 0.30 -7.39
C SER A 72 1.19 1.58 -7.31
N ARG A 73 2.52 1.45 -7.22
CA ARG A 73 3.48 2.57 -7.20
C ARG A 73 3.10 3.70 -6.25
N LYS A 74 2.58 3.35 -5.07
CA LYS A 74 2.24 4.31 -4.03
C LYS A 74 3.53 4.97 -3.54
N GLN A 75 3.53 6.29 -3.45
CA GLN A 75 4.61 7.07 -2.88
C GLN A 75 4.31 7.39 -1.42
N VAL A 76 5.29 7.16 -0.54
CA VAL A 76 5.21 7.45 0.90
C VAL A 76 6.50 8.14 1.35
N GLY A 77 6.38 9.06 2.32
CA GLY A 77 7.53 9.76 2.88
C GLY A 77 8.48 8.83 3.64
N ILE A 78 9.67 9.32 3.94
CA ILE A 78 10.68 8.61 4.72
C ILE A 78 10.89 9.34 6.06
N LEU A 79 10.69 8.61 7.14
CA LEU A 79 11.11 8.99 8.49
C LEU A 79 12.54 8.52 8.72
N SER A 80 13.38 9.36 9.33
CA SER A 80 14.76 9.01 9.67
C SER A 80 15.02 9.30 11.15
N LEU A 81 15.45 8.28 11.89
CA LEU A 81 15.87 8.39 13.28
C LEU A 81 17.20 7.67 13.47
N ASN A 82 18.26 8.42 13.81
CA ASN A 82 19.57 7.88 14.17
C ASN A 82 20.16 6.86 13.17
N GLY A 83 19.99 7.09 11.87
CA GLY A 83 20.50 6.20 10.81
C GLY A 83 19.59 5.01 10.48
N VAL A 84 18.48 4.85 11.19
CA VAL A 84 17.40 3.92 10.83
C VAL A 84 16.32 4.70 10.08
N TYR A 85 15.81 4.10 8.99
CA TYR A 85 14.78 4.70 8.16
C TYR A 85 13.50 3.88 8.23
N ALA A 86 12.37 4.55 8.09
CA ALA A 86 11.06 3.92 7.95
C ALA A 86 10.20 4.69 6.94
N SER A 87 9.25 4.02 6.31
CA SER A 87 8.18 4.75 5.62
C SER A 87 7.34 5.53 6.64
N GLU A 88 6.80 6.66 6.22
CA GLU A 88 5.64 7.23 6.91
C GLU A 88 4.52 6.17 6.99
N PRO A 89 3.79 6.12 8.11
CA PRO A 89 2.73 5.15 8.29
C PRO A 89 1.59 5.36 7.29
N PHE A 90 0.94 4.27 6.90
CA PHE A 90 -0.28 4.32 6.11
C PHE A 90 -1.23 3.19 6.44
N GLU A 91 -2.53 3.43 6.23
CA GLU A 91 -3.56 2.45 6.53
C GLU A 91 -3.71 1.39 5.43
N LEU A 92 -3.94 0.15 5.84
CA LEU A 92 -4.46 -0.93 5.01
C LEU A 92 -5.59 -1.65 5.75
N VAL A 93 -6.50 -2.25 4.99
CA VAL A 93 -7.52 -3.14 5.56
C VAL A 93 -6.84 -4.38 6.16
N GLU A 94 -7.39 -4.92 7.23
CA GLU A 94 -6.92 -6.17 7.83
C GLU A 94 -6.82 -7.29 6.77
N GLY A 95 -5.75 -8.06 6.80
CA GLY A 95 -5.52 -9.09 5.80
C GLY A 95 -4.06 -9.43 5.57
N SER A 96 -3.83 -10.32 4.63
CA SER A 96 -2.49 -10.80 4.25
C SER A 96 -2.11 -10.28 2.87
N TYR A 97 -0.88 -9.78 2.77
CA TYR A 97 -0.41 -9.06 1.60
C TYR A 97 1.02 -9.45 1.23
N VAL A 98 1.40 -9.03 0.04
CA VAL A 98 2.73 -9.19 -0.53
C VAL A 98 3.21 -7.84 -1.03
N LEU A 99 4.31 -7.34 -0.48
CA LEU A 99 5.07 -6.24 -1.03
C LEU A 99 5.84 -6.76 -2.25
N THR A 100 5.64 -6.11 -3.41
CA THR A 100 6.16 -6.58 -4.71
C THR A 100 7.07 -5.57 -5.40
N GLU A 101 7.06 -4.31 -4.95
CA GLU A 101 7.98 -3.28 -5.37
C GLU A 101 8.32 -2.43 -4.14
N PHE A 102 9.61 -2.09 -3.98
CA PHE A 102 10.10 -1.19 -2.95
C PHE A 102 11.34 -0.48 -3.48
N LEU A 103 11.18 0.81 -3.81
CA LEU A 103 12.19 1.67 -4.40
C LEU A 103 12.36 2.92 -3.53
N ILE A 104 13.57 3.45 -3.49
CA ILE A 104 13.85 4.78 -2.93
C ILE A 104 14.15 5.70 -4.11
N LEU A 105 13.37 6.77 -4.25
CA LEU A 105 13.53 7.77 -5.29
C LEU A 105 14.08 9.07 -4.69
N ASN A 106 14.92 9.79 -5.43
CA ASN A 106 15.33 11.15 -5.06
C ASN A 106 14.21 12.17 -5.37
N SER A 107 14.46 13.45 -5.06
CA SER A 107 13.51 14.54 -5.32
C SER A 107 13.20 14.78 -6.80
N GLU A 108 14.02 14.24 -7.70
CA GLU A 108 13.84 14.32 -9.16
C GLU A 108 13.10 13.09 -9.73
N GLY A 109 12.78 12.11 -8.88
CA GLY A 109 12.11 10.86 -9.27
C GLY A 109 13.06 9.78 -9.78
N GLU A 110 14.37 9.96 -9.66
CA GLU A 110 15.35 8.94 -10.04
C GLU A 110 15.52 7.88 -8.95
N VAL A 111 15.68 6.62 -9.36
CA VAL A 111 15.86 5.49 -8.44
C VAL A 111 17.26 5.54 -7.82
N LEU A 112 17.33 5.75 -6.50
CA LEU A 112 18.56 5.63 -5.71
C LEU A 112 18.82 4.20 -5.27
N TYR A 113 17.77 3.50 -4.82
CA TYR A 113 17.84 2.12 -4.35
C TYR A 113 16.63 1.32 -4.83
N ALA A 114 16.85 0.03 -5.08
CA ALA A 114 15.81 -0.93 -5.42
C ALA A 114 16.05 -2.21 -4.63
N THR A 115 15.01 -2.72 -3.97
CA THR A 115 15.10 -4.00 -3.27
C THR A 115 15.16 -5.14 -4.31
N PRO A 116 16.23 -5.96 -4.30
CA PRO A 116 16.36 -7.10 -5.21
C PRO A 116 15.24 -8.11 -5.06
N VAL A 117 14.87 -8.74 -6.18
CA VAL A 117 13.93 -9.87 -6.20
C VAL A 117 14.67 -11.16 -5.82
N SER A 118 13.98 -12.08 -5.14
CA SER A 118 14.53 -13.39 -4.79
C SER A 118 14.92 -14.18 -6.03
N GLY A 119 16.07 -14.85 -5.97
CA GLY A 119 16.70 -15.52 -7.10
C GLY A 119 17.44 -14.59 -8.07
N SER A 120 17.44 -13.27 -7.83
CA SER A 120 18.23 -12.34 -8.65
C SER A 120 19.71 -12.32 -8.24
N PRO A 121 20.64 -11.93 -9.14
CA PRO A 121 22.07 -11.85 -8.81
C PRO A 121 22.44 -10.90 -7.66
N LYS A 122 21.51 -10.05 -7.23
CA LYS A 122 21.71 -9.05 -6.17
C LYS A 122 20.99 -9.41 -4.88
N GLU A 123 20.31 -10.56 -4.79
CA GLU A 123 19.57 -10.97 -3.58
C GLU A 123 20.45 -10.94 -2.32
N GLU A 124 21.69 -11.40 -2.42
CA GLU A 124 22.63 -11.46 -1.30
C GLU A 124 23.07 -10.09 -0.76
N LEU A 125 22.72 -8.98 -1.43
CA LEU A 125 23.03 -7.61 -0.99
C LEU A 125 22.04 -7.06 0.03
N VAL A 126 20.91 -7.74 0.24
CA VAL A 126 19.85 -7.34 1.16
C VAL A 126 19.54 -8.44 2.16
N SER A 127 19.09 -8.06 3.36
CA SER A 127 18.62 -9.03 4.36
C SER A 127 17.28 -9.66 3.99
N ILE A 128 16.44 -8.91 3.26
CA ILE A 128 15.09 -9.32 2.85
C ILE A 128 14.90 -8.92 1.39
N SER A 129 14.68 -9.90 0.53
CA SER A 129 14.37 -9.72 -0.88
C SER A 129 12.85 -9.62 -1.12
N LEU A 130 12.47 -9.12 -2.30
CA LEU A 130 11.08 -9.15 -2.77
C LEU A 130 10.78 -10.48 -3.48
N PRO A 131 9.55 -10.98 -3.48
CA PRO A 131 8.39 -10.46 -2.76
C PRO A 131 8.47 -10.67 -1.24
N TYR A 132 7.92 -9.73 -0.46
CA TYR A 132 7.90 -9.82 1.01
C TYR A 132 6.46 -9.92 1.54
N SER A 133 6.13 -11.03 2.21
CA SER A 133 4.80 -11.28 2.76
C SER A 133 4.64 -10.67 4.15
N PHE A 134 3.50 -10.02 4.40
CA PHE A 134 3.17 -9.44 5.70
C PHE A 134 1.65 -9.48 5.96
N SER A 135 1.24 -9.28 7.21
CA SER A 135 -0.17 -9.22 7.62
C SER A 135 -0.48 -7.92 8.34
N VAL A 136 -1.69 -7.40 8.12
CA VAL A 136 -2.22 -6.22 8.78
C VAL A 136 -3.29 -6.65 9.76
N THR A 137 -3.13 -6.24 11.02
CA THR A 137 -4.14 -6.40 12.07
C THR A 137 -4.78 -5.05 12.36
N PRO A 138 -6.06 -5.00 12.78
CA PRO A 138 -6.71 -3.76 13.17
C PRO A 138 -5.96 -3.03 14.27
N ASP A 139 -5.98 -1.69 14.23
CA ASP A 139 -5.55 -0.89 15.37
C ASP A 139 -6.52 -1.16 16.55
N HIS A 140 -5.95 -1.28 17.76
CA HIS A 140 -6.69 -1.58 18.99
C HIS A 140 -7.50 -0.38 19.52
#